data_AF-A0A962I4Q0-F1
#
_entry.id   AF-A0A962I4Q0-F1
#
_cell.length_a   1.000
_cell.length_b   1.000
_cell.length_c   1.000
_cell.angle_alpha   90.00
_cell.angle_beta   90.00
_cell.angle_gamma   90.00
#
_symmetry.space_group_name_H-M   'P 1'
#
loop_
_entity.id
_entity.type
_entity.pdbx_description
1 polymer ?
#
loop_
_entity_poly.entity_id
_entity_poly.type
_entity_poly.pdbx_seq_one_letter_code
_entity_poly.pdbx_strand_id
1 'polypeptide(L)'
;FDRQIFAVDERARVSEYELRLQVRFEVRDAQGGELLPTDQVELTRNFAFDELAAIGASQEEALIREELTRDAARQILLRVARGLQPAG
;
A
#
# COMPACT_ATOMS: atom_id res chain seq x y z
N PHE A 1 -0.32 5.13 -5.32
CA PHE A 1 0.96 4.41 -5.38
C PHE A 1 2.04 5.39 -5.74
N ASP A 2 3.18 5.28 -5.07
CA ASP A 2 4.41 6.01 -5.38
C ASP A 2 5.55 4.99 -5.51
N ARG A 3 6.48 5.21 -6.44
CA ARG A 3 7.63 4.31 -6.67
C ARG A 3 8.91 5.12 -6.67
N GLN A 4 9.87 4.73 -5.84
CA GLN A 4 11.16 5.41 -5.70
C GLN A 4 12.33 4.43 -5.71
N ILE A 5 13.51 4.90 -6.12
CA ILE A 5 14.74 4.11 -6.04
C ILE A 5 15.05 3.89 -4.56
N PHE A 6 15.18 2.63 -4.16
CA PHE A 6 15.54 2.27 -2.80
C PHE A 6 17.04 1.98 -2.68
N ALA A 7 17.61 1.29 -3.68
CA ALA A 7 19.03 0.94 -3.69
C ALA A 7 19.63 0.95 -5.10
N VAL A 8 20.95 1.11 -5.14
CA VAL A 8 21.78 0.98 -6.34
C VAL A 8 22.92 -0.01 -6.10
N ASP A 9 23.38 -0.68 -7.17
CA ASP A 9 24.52 -1.60 -7.15
C ASP A 9 25.88 -0.86 -7.14
N GLU A 10 26.99 -1.62 -7.05
CA GLU A 10 28.36 -1.08 -7.06
C GLU A 10 28.73 -0.29 -8.33
N ARG A 11 27.93 -0.43 -9.40
CA ARG A 11 28.09 0.28 -10.68
C ARG A 11 27.11 1.44 -10.81
N ALA A 12 26.45 1.85 -9.71
CA ALA A 12 25.45 2.90 -9.64
C ALA A 12 24.18 2.63 -10.49
N ARG A 13 23.85 1.36 -10.75
CA ARG A 13 22.59 0.98 -11.42
C ARG A 13 21.54 0.66 -10.39
N VAL A 14 20.27 0.95 -10.67
CA VAL A 14 19.16 0.63 -9.76
C VAL A 14 19.09 -0.88 -9.55
N SER A 15 19.09 -1.31 -8.28
CA SER A 15 18.97 -2.71 -7.88
C SER A 15 17.67 -3.01 -7.14
N GLU A 16 17.07 -2.01 -6.49
CA GLU A 16 15.79 -2.14 -5.80
C GLU A 16 14.93 -0.89 -5.96
N TYR A 17 13.62 -1.10 -6.11
CA TYR A 17 12.60 -0.06 -5.97
C TYR A 17 11.81 -0.26 -4.68
N GLU A 18 11.38 0.84 -4.06
CA GLU A 18 10.32 0.84 -3.06
C GLU A 18 9.01 1.24 -3.73
N LEU A 19 7.95 0.48 -3.49
CA LEU A 19 6.58 0.81 -3.84
C LEU A 19 5.80 1.17 -2.57
N ARG A 20 5.20 2.36 -2.54
CA ARG A 20 4.38 2.87 -1.44
C ARG A 20 2.91 2.97 -1.85
N LEU A 21 2.03 2.44 -1.04
CA LEU A 21 0.58 2.63 -1.12
C LEU A 21 0.10 3.41 0.10
N GLN A 22 -0.53 4.56 -0.13
CA GLN A 22 -1.25 5.32 0.88
C GLN A 22 -2.73 5.37 0.52
N VAL A 23 -3.59 4.99 1.46
CA VAL A 23 -5.04 5.03 1.33
C VAL A 23 -5.61 5.83 2.49
N ARG A 24 -6.20 6.98 2.21
CA ARG A 24 -7.00 7.75 3.16
C ARG A 24 -8.46 7.31 3.03
N PHE A 25 -9.14 7.09 4.15
CA PHE A 25 -10.53 6.67 4.15
C PHE A 25 -11.33 7.38 5.25
N GLU A 26 -12.63 7.49 5.01
CA GLU A 26 -13.63 8.01 5.95
C GLU A 26 -14.77 6.99 6.08
N VAL A 27 -15.42 6.95 7.24
CA VAL A 27 -16.58 6.08 7.48
C VAL A 27 -17.75 6.96 7.87
N ARG A 28 -18.82 6.89 7.09
CA ARG A 28 -20.03 7.69 7.27
C ARG A 28 -21.26 6.80 7.37
N ASP A 29 -22.29 7.28 8.04
CA ASP A 29 -23.62 6.68 8.02
C ASP A 29 -24.36 6.97 6.71
N ALA A 30 -25.59 6.45 6.58
CA ALA A 30 -26.41 6.65 5.37
C ALA A 30 -26.86 8.09 5.16
N GLN A 31 -26.79 8.94 6.19
CA GLN A 31 -27.13 10.36 6.16
C GLN A 31 -25.88 11.25 5.95
N GLY A 32 -24.69 10.66 5.87
CA GLY A 32 -23.41 11.37 5.71
C GLY A 32 -22.75 11.79 7.02
N GLY A 33 -23.33 11.44 8.17
CA GLY A 33 -22.76 11.65 9.50
C GLY A 33 -21.49 10.84 9.68
N GLU A 34 -20.48 11.44 10.32
CA GLU A 34 -19.20 10.79 10.57
C GLU A 34 -19.35 9.70 11.64
N LEU A 35 -19.02 8.46 11.29
CA LEU A 35 -19.01 7.33 12.23
C LEU A 35 -17.64 7.13 12.86
N LEU A 36 -16.57 7.40 12.10
CA LEU A 36 -15.18 7.33 12.57
C LEU A 36 -14.39 8.50 12.00
N PRO A 37 -13.41 9.04 12.77
CA PRO A 37 -12.44 10.00 12.26
C PRO A 37 -11.79 9.52 10.97
N THR A 38 -11.51 10.45 10.06
CA THR A 38 -10.67 10.16 8.88
C THR A 38 -9.34 9.55 9.32
N ASP A 39 -8.98 8.43 8.72
CA ASP A 39 -7.75 7.69 9.02
C ASP A 39 -7.04 7.29 7.70
N GLN A 40 -5.82 6.78 7.82
CA GLN A 40 -5.01 6.34 6.70
C GLN A 40 -4.29 5.02 6.96
N VAL A 41 -4.19 4.21 5.91
CA VAL A 41 -3.28 3.05 5.83
C VAL A 41 -2.14 3.40 4.89
N GLU A 42 -0.92 3.12 5.34
CA GLU A 42 0.29 3.26 4.53
C GLU A 42 1.05 1.93 4.55
N LEU A 43 1.38 1.42 3.37
CA LEU A 43 2.12 0.18 3.18
C LEU A 43 3.26 0.41 2.19
N THR A 44 4.42 -0.17 2.48
CA THR A 44 5.59 -0.14 1.61
C THR A 44 6.10 -1.54 1.34
N ARG A 45 6.64 -1.74 0.14
CA ARG A 45 7.33 -2.97 -0.22
C ARG A 45 8.54 -2.64 -1.11
N ASN A 46 9.69 -3.18 -0.74
CA ASN A 46 10.87 -3.16 -1.60
C ASN A 46 10.90 -4.42 -2.47
N PHE A 47 11.36 -4.27 -3.70
CA PHE A 47 11.53 -5.38 -4.62
C PHE A 47 12.76 -5.21 -5.50
N ALA A 48 13.36 -6.35 -5.87
CA ALA A 48 14.52 -6.40 -6.71
C ALA A 48 14.18 -5.93 -8.13
N PHE A 49 15.12 -5.25 -8.77
CA PHE A 49 14.99 -4.80 -10.13
C PHE A 49 16.18 -5.23 -10.96
N ASP A 50 15.90 -5.85 -12.11
CA ASP A 50 16.88 -6.11 -13.16
C ASP A 50 16.38 -5.48 -14.45
N GLU A 51 17.10 -4.46 -14.92
CA GLU A 51 16.80 -3.75 -16.18
C GLU A 51 16.83 -4.69 -17.39
N LEU A 52 17.67 -5.73 -17.36
CA LEU A 52 17.74 -6.73 -18.44
C LEU A 52 16.53 -7.67 -18.46
N ALA A 53 15.77 -7.72 -17.38
CA ALA A 53 14.56 -8.53 -17.21
C ALA A 53 13.30 -7.68 -17.04
N ALA A 54 13.24 -6.51 -17.72
CA ALA A 54 12.18 -5.51 -17.53
C ALA A 54 10.73 -6.05 -17.60
N ILE A 55 10.45 -7.03 -18.48
CA ILE A 55 9.12 -7.67 -18.57
C ILE A 55 8.79 -8.44 -17.27
N GLY A 56 9.74 -9.19 -16.73
CA GLY A 56 9.57 -9.92 -15.46
C GLY A 56 9.38 -8.96 -14.28
N ALA A 57 10.21 -7.92 -14.21
CA ALA A 57 10.10 -6.88 -13.18
C ALA A 57 8.74 -6.18 -13.20
N SER A 58 8.17 -5.91 -14.38
CA SER A 58 6.83 -5.32 -14.50
C SER A 58 5.71 -6.22 -13.99
N GLN A 59 5.83 -7.54 -14.19
CA GLN A 59 4.86 -8.52 -13.67
C GLN A 59 4.97 -8.65 -12.15
N GLU A 60 6.18 -8.69 -11.60
CA GLU A 60 6.39 -8.70 -10.16
C GLU A 60 5.82 -7.45 -9.50
N GLU A 61 6.08 -6.25 -10.05
CA GLU A 61 5.49 -5.02 -9.53
C GLU A 61 3.95 -5.06 -9.56
N ALA A 62 3.35 -5.60 -10.61
CA ALA A 62 1.90 -5.76 -10.69
C ALA A 62 1.34 -6.66 -9.58
N LEU A 63 2.01 -7.79 -9.31
CA LEU A 63 1.64 -8.70 -8.22
C LEU A 63 1.78 -8.02 -6.85
N ILE A 64 2.85 -7.27 -6.63
CA ILE A 64 3.05 -6.51 -5.38
C ILE A 64 1.97 -5.45 -5.20
N ARG A 65 1.58 -4.74 -6.27
CA ARG A 65 0.48 -3.76 -6.21
C ARG A 65 -0.84 -4.41 -5.80
N GLU A 66 -1.14 -5.60 -6.33
CA GLU A 66 -2.32 -6.36 -5.93
C GLU A 66 -2.26 -6.79 -4.46
N GLU A 67 -1.11 -7.28 -3.99
CA GLU A 67 -0.90 -7.67 -2.59
C GLU A 67 -1.09 -6.47 -1.64
N LEU A 68 -0.40 -5.36 -1.91
CA LEU A 68 -0.52 -4.12 -1.12
C LEU A 68 -1.97 -3.63 -1.07
N THR A 69 -2.70 -3.71 -2.17
CA THR A 69 -4.12 -3.32 -2.21
C THR A 69 -4.98 -4.23 -1.33
N ARG A 70 -4.78 -5.54 -1.40
CA ARG A 70 -5.52 -6.52 -0.59
C ARG A 70 -5.23 -6.33 0.90
N ASP A 71 -3.98 -6.04 1.25
CA ASP A 71 -3.58 -5.82 2.63
C ASP A 71 -4.07 -4.48 3.17
N ALA A 72 -4.04 -3.42 2.36
CA ALA A 72 -4.64 -2.15 2.73
C ALA A 72 -6.13 -2.30 3.00
N ALA A 73 -6.87 -2.96 2.10
CA ALA A 73 -8.30 -3.22 2.29
C ALA A 73 -8.57 -4.01 3.58
N ARG A 74 -7.78 -5.04 3.87
CA ARG A 74 -7.89 -5.84 5.10
C ARG A 74 -7.65 -5.00 6.35
N GLN A 75 -6.63 -4.14 6.35
CA GLN A 75 -6.35 -3.25 7.47
C GLN A 75 -7.46 -2.22 7.67
N ILE A 76 -8.00 -1.64 6.60
CA ILE A 76 -9.13 -0.72 6.68
C ILE A 76 -10.31 -1.43 7.32
N LEU A 77 -10.73 -2.60 6.81
CA LEU A 77 -11.86 -3.35 7.35
C LEU A 77 -11.68 -3.69 8.85
N LEU A 78 -10.48 -4.08 9.27
CA LEU A 78 -10.18 -4.34 10.68
C LEU A 78 -10.30 -3.08 11.56
N ARG A 79 -9.81 -1.94 11.07
CA ARG A 79 -9.92 -0.65 11.79
C ARG A 79 -11.36 -0.18 11.88
N VAL A 80 -12.13 -0.30 10.80
CA VAL A 80 -13.57 0.01 10.80
C VAL A 80 -14.32 -0.90 11.79
N ALA A 81 -14.10 -2.21 11.72
CA ALA A 81 -14.76 -3.15 12.62
C ALA A 81 -14.45 -2.86 14.10
N ARG A 82 -13.20 -2.49 14.42
CA ARG A 82 -12.79 -2.10 15.78
C ARG A 82 -13.39 -0.76 16.20
N GLY A 83 -13.38 0.23 15.32
CA GLY A 83 -13.89 1.57 15.63
C GLY A 83 -15.41 1.59 15.87
N LEU A 84 -16.15 0.70 15.23
CA LEU A 84 -17.60 0.57 15.39
C LEU A 84 -18.02 -0.27 16.62
N GLN A 85 -17.07 -0.89 17.33
CA GLN A 85 -17.39 -1.55 18.61
C GLN A 85 -17.60 -0.49 19.69
N PRO A 86 -18.69 -0.56 20.49
CA PRO A 86 -18.86 0.34 21.62
C PRO A 86 -17.70 0.14 22.60
N ALA A 87 -17.13 1.24 23.09
CA ALA A 87 -16.25 1.17 24.26
C ALA A 87 -17.05 0.49 25.39
N GLY A 88 -16.58 -0.69 25.81
CA GLY A 88 -17.21 -1.46 26.88
C GLY A 88 -17.28 -0.70 28.20
#